data_AF-A0A955D8S6-F1
#
_entry.id   AF-A0A955D8S6-F1
#
_cell.length_a   1.000
_cell.length_b   1.000
_cell.length_c   1.000
_cell.angle_alpha   90.00
_cell.angle_beta   90.00
_cell.angle_gamma   90.00
#
_symmetry.space_group_name_H-M   'P 1'
#
loop_
_entity.id
_entity.type
_entity.pdbx_description
1 polymer ?
#
loop_
_entity_poly.entity_id
_entity_poly.type
_entity_poly.pdbx_seq_one_letter_code
_entity_poly.pdbx_strand_id
1 'polypeptide(L)'
;MKTLRIILLVAVGIAILVGAVYWRQSANQGTMAQFAAETKQEFMAELARTQVYQTAENAPYIDGLADAAHEAAWASAHSMSPTESPRTDVVIDSRAYGRAMLAAMIERARQDGAEHVATGLERVYAELFGLE
;
A
#
# COMPACT_ATOMS: atom_id res chain seq x y z
N MET A 1 -5.12 30.43 -26.49
CA MET A 1 -4.75 29.00 -26.57
C MET A 1 -3.23 28.88 -26.57
N LYS A 2 -2.62 28.47 -25.45
CA LYS A 2 -1.24 27.97 -25.38
C LYS A 2 -1.18 26.90 -24.29
N THR A 3 -1.25 25.66 -24.74
CA THR A 3 -0.93 24.43 -24.03
C THR A 3 0.51 24.49 -23.52
N LEU A 4 0.71 24.42 -22.20
CA LEU A 4 2.05 24.30 -21.61
C LEU A 4 2.04 23.22 -20.51
N ARG A 5 2.32 22.00 -20.97
CA ARG A 5 3.14 20.96 -20.32
C ARG A 5 3.32 21.08 -18.80
N ILE A 6 2.49 20.37 -18.03
CA ILE A 6 2.84 19.86 -16.70
C ILE A 6 2.82 18.33 -16.82
N ILE A 7 3.90 17.79 -17.39
CA ILE A 7 4.23 16.37 -17.37
C ILE A 7 5.59 16.32 -16.67
N LEU A 8 5.76 15.36 -15.77
CA LEU A 8 6.80 15.20 -14.73
C LEU A 8 6.53 15.97 -13.44
N LEU A 9 6.04 15.24 -12.43
CA LEU A 9 6.54 15.20 -11.04
C LEU A 9 5.61 14.33 -10.16
N VAL A 10 5.35 13.07 -10.56
CA VAL A 10 4.57 12.12 -9.72
C VAL A 10 5.41 10.94 -9.23
N ALA A 11 6.59 10.69 -9.82
CA ALA A 11 7.41 9.51 -9.51
C ALA A 11 8.33 9.64 -8.27
N VAL A 12 8.41 10.81 -7.62
CA VAL A 12 9.41 11.02 -6.54
C VAL A 12 8.86 10.75 -5.14
N GLY A 13 7.53 10.79 -4.94
CA GLY A 13 6.92 10.50 -3.62
C GLY A 13 7.02 9.02 -3.21
N ILE A 14 7.08 8.15 -4.21
CA ILE A 14 6.98 6.69 -4.06
C ILE A 14 8.30 6.05 -3.63
N ALA A 15 9.41 6.46 -4.23
CA ALA A 15 10.73 5.86 -3.98
C ALA A 15 11.28 6.18 -2.58
N ILE A 16 10.83 7.26 -1.96
CA ILE A 16 11.34 7.72 -0.65
C ILE A 16 10.76 6.88 0.49
N LEU A 17 9.58 6.26 0.32
CA LEU A 17 8.98 5.39 1.35
C LEU A 17 9.35 3.91 1.19
N VAL A 18 9.46 3.40 -0.05
CA VAL A 18 9.88 2.00 -0.29
C VAL A 18 11.39 1.82 -0.05
N GLY A 19 12.17 2.90 -0.17
CA GLY A 19 13.61 2.91 0.12
C GLY A 19 14.00 2.97 1.61
N ALA A 20 13.04 3.10 2.53
CA ALA A 20 13.29 3.19 3.97
C ALA A 20 12.90 1.89 4.70
N VAL A 21 13.73 0.87 4.51
CA VAL A 21 14.35 0.06 5.58
C VAL A 21 13.69 0.21 6.97
N TYR A 22 12.93 -0.81 7.39
CA TYR A 22 12.46 -1.05 8.77
C TYR A 22 11.81 0.14 9.49
N TRP A 23 10.48 0.26 9.40
CA TRP A 23 9.73 0.99 10.42
C TRP A 23 9.69 0.19 11.72
N ARG A 24 10.73 0.35 12.54
CA ARG A 24 10.76 -0.10 13.93
C ARG A 24 10.09 0.96 14.78
N GLN A 25 8.75 0.98 14.80
CA GLN A 25 8.03 1.74 15.81
C GLN A 25 8.16 0.96 17.13
N SER A 26 9.04 1.44 18.01
CA SER A 26 9.13 0.90 19.36
C SER A 26 7.80 1.18 20.08
N ALA A 27 7.00 0.15 20.32
CA ALA A 27 5.67 0.28 20.87
C ALA A 27 5.77 0.67 22.35
N ASN A 28 5.83 1.97 22.62
CA ASN A 28 5.54 2.50 23.95
C ASN A 28 4.09 3.00 24.05
N GLN A 29 3.42 3.33 22.94
CA GLN A 29 2.03 3.82 22.92
C GLN A 29 1.36 3.51 21.56
N GLY A 30 0.60 2.41 21.47
CA GLY A 30 -0.18 2.04 20.29
C GLY A 30 -0.67 0.59 20.34
N THR A 31 -1.83 0.28 19.77
CA THR A 31 -2.34 -1.10 19.67
C THR A 31 -2.02 -1.71 18.31
N MET A 32 -1.96 -3.05 18.20
CA MET A 32 -1.82 -3.73 16.90
C MET A 32 -2.88 -3.30 15.87
N ALA A 33 -4.12 -3.06 16.33
CA ALA A 33 -5.19 -2.57 15.49
C ALA A 33 -4.92 -1.15 14.97
N GLN A 34 -4.30 -0.30 15.78
CA GLN A 34 -3.89 1.05 15.38
C GLN A 34 -2.80 0.99 14.30
N PHE A 35 -1.75 0.18 14.49
CA PHE A 35 -0.69 0.04 13.49
C PHE A 35 -1.20 -0.56 12.17
N ALA A 36 -2.13 -1.51 12.23
CA ALA A 36 -2.78 -2.04 11.03
C ALA A 36 -3.53 -0.94 10.28
N ALA A 37 -4.33 -0.14 10.98
CA ALA A 37 -5.09 0.96 10.40
C ALA A 37 -4.18 2.05 9.80
N GLU A 38 -3.12 2.45 10.51
CA GLU A 38 -2.13 3.43 10.03
C GLU A 38 -1.42 2.92 8.76
N THR A 39 -0.96 1.67 8.77
CA THR A 39 -0.30 1.03 7.61
C THR A 39 -1.21 1.03 6.38
N LYS A 40 -2.50 0.73 6.57
CA LYS A 40 -3.49 0.78 5.49
C LYS A 40 -3.71 2.20 4.99
N GLN A 41 -3.86 3.17 5.90
CA GLN A 41 -4.07 4.56 5.55
C GLN A 41 -2.90 5.13 4.74
N GLU A 42 -1.66 4.84 5.14
CA GLU A 42 -0.47 5.26 4.42
C GLU A 42 -0.40 4.63 3.03
N PHE A 43 -0.63 3.32 2.93
CA PHE A 43 -0.70 2.63 1.64
C PHE A 43 -1.76 3.25 0.71
N MET A 44 -2.97 3.51 1.22
CA MET A 44 -4.05 4.11 0.45
C MET A 44 -3.77 5.56 0.05
N ALA A 45 -3.10 6.33 0.92
CA ALA A 45 -2.68 7.69 0.59
C ALA A 45 -1.69 7.72 -0.58
N GLU A 46 -0.79 6.73 -0.68
CA GLU A 46 0.10 6.58 -1.83
C GLU A 46 -0.64 6.06 -3.06
N LEU A 47 -1.52 5.07 -2.92
CA LEU A 47 -2.33 4.58 -4.03
C LEU A 47 -3.22 5.68 -4.62
N ALA A 48 -3.71 6.60 -3.78
CA ALA A 48 -4.52 7.75 -4.19
C ALA A 48 -3.79 8.73 -5.14
N ARG A 49 -2.46 8.67 -5.20
CA ARG A 49 -1.65 9.46 -6.15
C ARG A 49 -1.56 8.84 -7.54
N THR A 50 -2.01 7.59 -7.69
CA THR A 50 -1.90 6.84 -8.95
C THR A 50 -3.09 7.14 -9.88
N GLN A 51 -2.86 6.99 -11.19
CA GLN A 51 -3.91 7.24 -12.18
C GLN A 51 -5.13 6.31 -12.01
N VAL A 52 -4.90 5.05 -11.62
CA VAL A 52 -5.99 4.08 -11.45
C VAL A 52 -6.95 4.49 -10.34
N TYR A 53 -6.45 5.11 -9.26
CA TYR A 53 -7.26 5.64 -8.16
C TYR A 53 -7.90 7.00 -8.50
N GLN A 54 -7.20 7.87 -9.25
CA GLN A 54 -7.71 9.19 -9.62
C GLN A 54 -8.91 9.15 -10.58
N THR A 55 -9.24 7.99 -11.13
CA THR A 55 -10.48 7.78 -11.89
C THR A 55 -11.65 7.69 -10.91
N ALA A 56 -12.59 8.64 -10.98
CA ALA A 56 -13.66 8.79 -10.00
C ALA A 56 -14.52 7.53 -9.79
N GLU A 57 -14.73 6.75 -10.85
CA GLU A 57 -15.49 5.50 -10.82
C GLU A 57 -14.72 4.36 -10.13
N ASN A 58 -13.39 4.41 -10.15
CA ASN A 58 -12.53 3.37 -9.60
C ASN A 58 -12.30 3.56 -8.09
N ALA A 59 -12.22 4.80 -7.60
CA ALA A 59 -11.83 5.09 -6.23
C ALA A 59 -12.68 4.33 -5.18
N PRO A 60 -14.03 4.40 -5.18
CA PRO A 60 -14.85 3.66 -4.22
C PRO A 60 -14.68 2.14 -4.33
N TYR A 61 -14.46 1.64 -5.54
CA TYR A 61 -14.25 0.21 -5.77
C TYR A 61 -12.88 -0.25 -5.24
N ILE A 62 -11.83 0.54 -5.49
CA ILE A 62 -10.48 0.28 -5.00
C ILE A 62 -10.41 0.36 -3.46
N ASP A 63 -11.14 1.28 -2.84
CA ASP A 63 -11.29 1.32 -1.38
C ASP A 63 -11.90 0.01 -0.85
N GLY A 64 -12.95 -0.49 -1.50
CA GLY A 64 -13.55 -1.79 -1.17
C GLY A 64 -12.61 -2.98 -1.36
N LEU A 65 -11.80 -2.98 -2.43
CA LEU A 65 -10.76 -3.98 -2.64
C LEU A 65 -9.70 -3.94 -1.54
N ALA A 66 -9.28 -2.74 -1.14
CA ALA A 66 -8.30 -2.53 -0.10
C ALA A 66 -8.81 -3.00 1.27
N ASP A 67 -10.07 -2.73 1.60
CA ASP A 67 -10.73 -3.23 2.81
C ASP A 67 -10.67 -4.76 2.88
N ALA A 68 -11.00 -5.44 1.78
CA ALA A 68 -11.00 -6.89 1.71
C ALA A 68 -9.58 -7.50 1.73
N ALA A 69 -8.59 -6.83 1.14
CA ALA A 69 -7.21 -7.31 1.08
C ALA A 69 -6.43 -7.09 2.38
N HIS A 70 -6.80 -6.06 3.15
CA HIS A 70 -6.00 -5.57 4.27
C HIS A 70 -5.69 -6.62 5.33
N GLU A 71 -6.68 -7.40 5.76
CA GLU A 71 -6.50 -8.38 6.85
C GLU A 71 -5.44 -9.43 6.51
N ALA A 72 -5.49 -9.99 5.30
CA ALA A 72 -4.54 -10.99 4.83
C ALA A 72 -3.14 -10.39 4.59
N ALA A 73 -3.07 -9.20 4.00
CA ALA A 73 -1.81 -8.49 3.80
C ALA A 73 -1.14 -8.13 5.13
N TRP A 74 -1.91 -7.64 6.10
CA TRP A 74 -1.43 -7.34 7.44
C TRP A 74 -0.89 -8.59 8.12
N ALA A 75 -1.66 -9.68 8.17
CA ALA A 75 -1.29 -10.93 8.85
C ALA A 75 0.06 -11.51 8.38
N SER A 76 0.43 -11.30 7.12
CA SER A 76 1.67 -11.81 6.53
C SER A 76 2.86 -10.86 6.63
N ALA A 77 2.64 -9.59 6.97
CA ALA A 77 3.64 -8.54 6.87
C ALA A 77 4.01 -7.89 8.21
N HIS A 78 3.48 -8.38 9.33
CA HIS A 78 3.89 -7.94 10.66
C HIS A 78 4.49 -9.08 11.47
N SER A 79 5.40 -8.73 12.38
CA SER A 79 5.85 -9.62 13.44
C SER A 79 6.00 -8.85 14.74
N MET A 80 5.80 -9.54 15.85
CA MET A 80 6.11 -9.02 17.19
C MET A 80 7.44 -9.62 17.62
N SER A 81 8.43 -8.74 17.86
CA SER A 81 9.70 -9.16 18.44
C SER A 81 9.72 -8.75 19.91
N PRO A 82 9.91 -9.69 20.85
CA PRO A 82 10.12 -9.32 22.25
C PRO A 82 11.41 -8.51 22.35
N THR A 83 11.34 -7.33 22.94
CA THR A 83 12.55 -6.61 23.37
C THR A 83 12.81 -6.83 24.86
N GLU A 84 14.00 -6.49 25.33
CA GLU A 84 14.31 -6.48 26.76
C GLU A 84 13.31 -5.57 27.49
N SER A 85 12.34 -6.20 28.16
CA SER A 85 11.42 -5.74 29.23
C SER A 85 11.18 -4.22 29.37
N PRO A 86 9.93 -3.69 29.30
CA PRO A 86 8.62 -4.30 29.05
C PRO A 86 8.06 -3.98 27.64
N ARG A 87 8.94 -3.84 26.64
CA ARG A 87 8.57 -3.37 25.30
C ARG A 87 8.43 -4.54 24.32
N THR A 88 7.40 -4.48 23.48
CA THR A 88 7.29 -5.35 22.30
C THR A 88 7.46 -4.44 21.10
N ASP A 89 8.43 -4.71 20.25
CA ASP A 89 8.53 -3.97 18.99
C ASP A 89 7.61 -4.63 17.96
N VAL A 90 6.77 -3.81 17.34
CA VAL A 90 6.02 -4.21 16.16
C VAL A 90 6.92 -3.92 14.97
N VAL A 91 7.28 -4.97 14.23
CA VAL A 91 8.05 -4.85 13.00
C VAL A 91 7.10 -5.07 11.84
N ILE A 92 6.98 -4.05 11.00
CA ILE A 92 6.14 -4.05 9.80
C ILE A 92 7.05 -4.10 8.58
N ASP A 93 6.91 -5.14 7.76
CA ASP A 93 7.52 -5.20 6.44
C ASP A 93 6.57 -4.53 5.44
N SER A 94 6.71 -3.21 5.30
CA SER A 94 5.85 -2.41 4.41
C SER A 94 5.94 -2.86 2.94
N ARG A 95 7.06 -3.47 2.52
CA ARG A 95 7.23 -3.98 1.15
C ARG A 95 6.47 -5.30 0.97
N ALA A 96 6.55 -6.22 1.94
CA ALA A 96 5.73 -7.43 1.94
C ALA A 96 4.23 -7.08 2.02
N TYR A 97 3.86 -6.13 2.88
CA TYR A 97 2.49 -5.63 3.00
C TYR A 97 1.97 -5.09 1.66
N GLY A 98 2.68 -4.15 1.04
CA GLY A 98 2.25 -3.54 -0.22
C GLY A 98 2.15 -4.55 -1.37
N ARG A 99 3.06 -5.53 -1.45
CA ARG A 99 2.98 -6.61 -2.44
C ARG A 99 1.76 -7.50 -2.23
N ALA A 100 1.53 -7.94 -0.99
CA ALA A 100 0.38 -8.79 -0.65
C ALA A 100 -0.95 -8.05 -0.90
N MET A 101 -1.01 -6.78 -0.50
CA MET A 101 -2.17 -5.90 -0.68
C MET A 101 -2.52 -5.76 -2.17
N LEU A 102 -1.59 -5.30 -3.01
CA LEU A 102 -1.85 -5.13 -4.43
C LEU A 102 -2.14 -6.46 -5.15
N ALA A 103 -1.42 -7.54 -4.82
CA ALA A 103 -1.68 -8.85 -5.42
C ALA A 103 -3.12 -9.33 -5.13
N ALA A 104 -3.59 -9.19 -3.89
CA ALA A 104 -4.95 -9.55 -3.52
C ALA A 104 -5.99 -8.65 -4.21
N MET A 105 -5.74 -7.35 -4.32
CA MET A 105 -6.63 -6.41 -5.01
C MET A 105 -6.72 -6.71 -6.52
N ILE A 106 -5.59 -7.01 -7.16
CA ILE A 106 -5.53 -7.38 -8.59
C ILE A 106 -6.32 -8.67 -8.84
N GLU A 107 -6.07 -9.70 -8.03
CA GLU A 107 -6.77 -10.99 -8.15
C GLU A 107 -8.28 -10.81 -7.97
N ARG A 108 -8.70 -10.04 -6.96
CA ARG A 108 -10.13 -9.81 -6.73
C ARG A 108 -10.76 -8.98 -7.85
N ALA A 109 -10.07 -7.96 -8.36
CA ALA A 109 -10.54 -7.17 -9.50
C ALA A 109 -10.77 -8.05 -10.74
N ARG A 110 -9.92 -9.06 -10.99
CA ARG A 110 -10.13 -10.03 -12.08
C ARG A 110 -11.34 -10.92 -11.84
N GLN A 111 -11.49 -11.43 -10.63
CA GLN A 111 -12.64 -12.28 -10.27
C GLN A 111 -13.99 -11.55 -10.44
N ASP A 112 -14.00 -10.24 -10.18
CA ASP A 112 -15.18 -9.39 -10.37
C ASP A 112 -15.35 -8.92 -11.83
N GLY A 113 -14.43 -9.23 -12.75
CA GLY A 113 -14.45 -8.79 -14.15
C GLY A 113 -13.99 -7.34 -14.40
N ALA A 114 -13.41 -6.69 -13.40
CA ALA A 114 -12.90 -5.32 -13.45
C ALA A 114 -11.47 -5.24 -14.03
N GLU A 115 -11.26 -5.76 -15.24
CA GLU A 115 -9.93 -5.87 -15.87
C GLU A 115 -9.17 -4.53 -16.00
N HIS A 116 -9.90 -3.43 -16.23
CA HIS A 116 -9.31 -2.09 -16.30
C HIS A 116 -8.69 -1.65 -14.98
N VAL A 117 -9.30 -2.02 -13.84
CA VAL A 117 -8.76 -1.77 -12.50
C VAL A 117 -7.57 -2.69 -12.23
N ALA A 118 -7.71 -3.99 -12.53
CA ALA A 118 -6.63 -4.96 -12.37
C ALA A 118 -5.36 -4.53 -13.11
N THR A 119 -5.49 -4.17 -14.40
CA THR A 119 -4.36 -3.68 -15.21
C THR A 119 -3.74 -2.40 -14.64
N GLY A 120 -4.56 -1.49 -14.12
CA GLY A 120 -4.07 -0.26 -13.49
C GLY A 120 -3.28 -0.54 -12.22
N LEU A 121 -3.78 -1.43 -11.37
CA LEU A 121 -3.09 -1.88 -10.14
C LEU A 121 -1.82 -2.68 -10.43
N GLU A 122 -1.77 -3.45 -11.52
CA GLU A 122 -0.55 -4.13 -11.98
C GLU A 122 0.56 -3.17 -12.39
N ARG A 123 0.21 -2.05 -13.04
CA ARG A 123 1.20 -1.01 -13.34
C ARG A 123 1.75 -0.41 -12.06
N VAL A 124 0.88 -0.12 -11.08
CA VAL A 124 1.32 0.33 -9.75
C VAL A 124 2.24 -0.72 -9.12
N TYR A 125 1.88 -2.00 -9.14
CA TYR A 125 2.71 -3.09 -8.62
C TYR A 125 4.10 -3.10 -9.28
N ALA A 126 4.16 -3.01 -10.60
CA ALA A 126 5.42 -3.00 -11.35
C ALA A 126 6.25 -1.73 -11.08
N GLU A 127 5.61 -0.56 -10.95
CA GLU A 127 6.27 0.70 -10.60
C GLU A 127 6.86 0.68 -9.19
N LEU A 128 6.16 0.06 -8.23
CA LEU A 128 6.58 -0.04 -6.84
C LEU A 128 7.62 -1.14 -6.58
N PHE A 129 7.54 -2.25 -7.31
CA PHE A 129 8.26 -3.49 -6.97
C PHE A 129 9.01 -4.16 -8.12
N GLY A 130 8.83 -3.72 -9.36
CA GLY A 130 9.29 -4.40 -10.59
C GLY A 130 10.69 -4.01 -11.10
N LEU A 131 11.57 -3.48 -10.26
CA LEU A 131 12.98 -3.29 -10.57
C LEU A 131 13.81 -4.28 -9.75
N GLU A 132 13.86 -5.54 -10.19
CA GLU A 132 14.84 -6.56 -9.75
C GLU A 132 15.59 -7.13 -10.95
#